data_AF-A0A3A4QMQ4-F1
#
_entry.id   AF-A0A3A4QMQ4-F1
#
_cell.length_a   1.000
_cell.length_b   1.000
_cell.length_c   1.000
_cell.angle_alpha   90.00
_cell.angle_beta   90.00
_cell.angle_gamma   90.00
#
_symmetry.space_group_name_H-M   'P 1'
#
loop_
_entity.id
_entity.type
_entity.pdbx_description
1 polymer ?
#
loop_
_entity_poly.entity_id
_entity_poly.type
_entity_poly.pdbx_seq_one_letter_code
_entity_poly.pdbx_strand_id
1 'polypeptide(L)'
;MLTSSDLLRLPYTPDLTEGGIAYALRSLTHSFFRAGSSPYARLRRTVASVAAELAFRRYLSRQNIPFEVKAATPFTDHERYDVILGGHRCDLKSYLISHRAQIAEIHRNPSVLLNAPALVPSDQHAGDGHSPNDLYLFAFLSGLI
;
A
#
# COMPACT_ATOMS: atom_id res chain seq x y z
N MET A 1 15.46 -3.41 15.92
CA MET A 1 14.54 -4.55 15.68
C MET A 1 13.14 -4.03 15.93
N LEU A 2 12.19 -4.25 15.01
CA LEU A 2 10.82 -3.74 15.16
C LEU A 2 10.07 -4.51 16.26
N THR A 3 9.21 -3.79 16.96
CA THR A 3 8.36 -4.28 18.05
C THR A 3 6.89 -3.97 17.75
N SER A 4 5.98 -4.52 18.54
CA SER A 4 4.54 -4.28 18.34
C SER A 4 4.15 -2.82 18.55
N SER A 5 4.92 -2.06 19.34
CA SER A 5 4.71 -0.61 19.53
C SER A 5 5.09 0.23 18.32
N ASP A 6 5.89 -0.31 17.40
CA ASP A 6 6.26 0.38 16.16
C ASP A 6 5.18 0.26 15.07
N LEU A 7 4.15 -0.58 15.29
CA LEU A 7 3.04 -0.75 14.36
C LEU A 7 2.07 0.44 14.45
N LEU A 8 1.93 1.16 13.34
CA LEU A 8 0.97 2.25 13.21
C LEU A 8 -0.42 1.70 12.87
N ARG A 9 -1.42 2.03 13.70
CA ARG A 9 -2.82 1.78 13.40
C ARG A 9 -3.45 3.01 12.79
N LEU A 10 -3.83 2.90 11.51
CA LEU A 10 -4.46 4.00 10.78
C LEU A 10 -5.99 3.84 10.81
N PRO A 11 -6.75 4.92 11.08
CA PRO A 11 -8.21 4.86 11.02
C PRO A 11 -8.67 4.65 9.57
N TYR A 12 -9.58 3.70 9.37
CA TYR A 12 -10.18 3.44 8.07
C TYR A 12 -11.56 4.07 7.99
N THR A 13 -11.79 4.88 6.96
CA THR A 13 -13.07 5.58 6.72
C THR A 13 -13.56 5.29 5.29
N PRO A 14 -14.90 5.34 5.02
CA PRO A 14 -15.47 4.91 3.74
C PRO A 14 -14.89 5.61 2.51
N ASP A 15 -14.54 6.89 2.65
CA ASP A 15 -13.94 7.72 1.60
C ASP A 15 -12.58 7.18 1.09
N LEU A 16 -11.87 6.38 1.90
CA LEU A 16 -10.64 5.71 1.45
C LEU A 16 -10.94 4.63 0.41
N THR A 17 -12.02 3.86 0.63
CA THR A 17 -12.51 2.89 -0.36
C THR A 17 -12.99 3.60 -1.62
N GLU A 18 -13.76 4.68 -1.46
CA GLU A 18 -14.28 5.48 -2.58
C GLU A 18 -13.14 6.06 -3.43
N GLY A 19 -12.10 6.61 -2.79
CA GLY A 19 -10.89 7.08 -3.45
C GLY A 19 -10.16 5.96 -4.19
N GLY A 20 -10.07 4.77 -3.60
CA GLY A 20 -9.50 3.59 -4.25
C GLY A 20 -10.31 3.12 -5.46
N ILE A 21 -11.64 3.17 -5.40
CA ILE A 21 -12.54 2.84 -6.53
C ILE A 21 -12.35 3.86 -7.65
N ALA A 22 -12.34 5.16 -7.32
CA ALA A 22 -12.15 6.23 -8.29
C ALA A 22 -10.81 6.08 -9.02
N TYR A 23 -9.74 5.77 -8.29
CA TYR A 23 -8.44 5.43 -8.88
C TYR A 23 -8.53 4.21 -9.79
N ALA A 24 -9.10 3.11 -9.30
CA ALA A 24 -9.16 1.86 -10.05
C ALA A 24 -9.88 2.07 -11.39
N LEU A 25 -11.00 2.80 -11.40
CA LEU A 25 -11.75 3.15 -12.61
C LEU A 25 -10.92 3.94 -13.62
N ARG A 26 -10.14 4.93 -13.16
CA ARG A 26 -9.26 5.72 -14.03
C ARG A 26 -8.11 4.87 -14.58
N SER A 27 -7.54 3.98 -13.76
CA SER A 27 -6.43 3.11 -14.15
C SER A 27 -6.81 2.03 -15.17
N LEU A 28 -8.11 1.74 -15.35
CA LEU A 28 -8.58 0.72 -16.29
C LEU A 28 -8.21 1.04 -17.74
N THR A 29 -8.10 2.31 -18.11
CA THR A 29 -7.73 2.74 -19.47
C THR A 29 -6.27 2.41 -19.82
N HIS A 30 -5.44 2.11 -18.82
CA HIS A 30 -4.01 1.83 -18.97
C HIS A 30 -3.60 0.44 -18.45
N SER A 31 -4.58 -0.33 -17.96
CA SER A 31 -4.32 -1.62 -17.32
C SER A 31 -4.26 -2.77 -18.31
N PHE A 32 -3.05 -3.26 -18.62
CA PHE A 32 -2.89 -4.56 -19.27
C PHE A 32 -3.27 -5.69 -18.29
N PHE A 33 -4.23 -6.53 -18.67
CA PHE A 33 -4.57 -7.73 -17.91
C PHE A 33 -3.60 -8.85 -18.29
N ARG A 34 -2.75 -9.29 -17.34
CA ARG A 34 -2.00 -10.53 -17.52
C ARG A 34 -2.98 -11.70 -17.49
N ALA A 35 -2.91 -12.56 -18.50
CA ALA A 35 -3.75 -13.76 -18.62
C ALA A 35 -3.66 -14.62 -17.33
N GLY A 36 -4.81 -15.05 -16.80
CA GLY A 36 -4.89 -15.96 -15.66
C GLY A 36 -5.19 -15.34 -14.29
N SER A 37 -5.21 -14.01 -14.15
CA SER A 37 -5.63 -13.34 -12.90
C SER A 37 -7.11 -12.93 -12.93
N SER A 38 -7.86 -13.17 -11.85
CA SER A 38 -9.26 -12.72 -11.75
C SER A 38 -9.32 -11.18 -11.78
N PRO A 39 -10.05 -10.56 -12.73
CA PRO A 39 -10.17 -9.11 -12.83
C PRO A 39 -10.68 -8.49 -11.52
N TYR A 40 -11.64 -9.14 -10.87
CA TYR A 40 -12.19 -8.68 -9.58
C TYR A 40 -11.17 -8.74 -8.46
N ALA A 41 -10.37 -9.80 -8.38
CA ALA A 41 -9.33 -9.92 -7.35
C ALA A 41 -8.26 -8.83 -7.52
N ARG A 42 -7.87 -8.54 -8.76
CA ARG A 42 -6.95 -7.45 -9.07
C ARG A 42 -7.53 -6.09 -8.69
N LEU A 43 -8.77 -5.80 -9.09
CA LEU A 43 -9.44 -4.54 -8.76
C LEU A 43 -9.55 -4.34 -7.24
N ARG A 44 -9.96 -5.37 -6.49
CA ARG A 44 -9.98 -5.31 -5.02
C ARG A 44 -8.61 -5.00 -4.44
N ARG A 45 -7.56 -5.63 -4.97
CA ARG A 45 -6.18 -5.36 -4.53
C ARG A 45 -5.78 -3.91 -4.83
N THR A 46 -6.09 -3.39 -6.02
CA THR A 46 -5.83 -1.99 -6.38
C THR A 46 -6.53 -1.02 -5.42
N VAL A 47 -7.84 -1.23 -5.20
CA VAL A 47 -8.62 -0.40 -4.26
C VAL A 47 -8.00 -0.44 -2.85
N ALA A 48 -7.65 -1.63 -2.36
CA ALA A 48 -7.02 -1.80 -1.04
C ALA A 48 -5.65 -1.10 -0.94
N SER A 49 -4.82 -1.18 -1.99
CA SER A 49 -3.52 -0.49 -2.04
C SER A 49 -3.68 1.03 -1.95
N VAL A 50 -4.58 1.59 -2.77
CA VAL A 50 -4.81 3.03 -2.81
C VAL A 50 -5.42 3.50 -1.50
N ALA A 51 -6.37 2.76 -0.93
CA ALA A 51 -6.96 3.09 0.37
C ALA A 51 -5.91 3.14 1.49
N ALA A 52 -4.95 2.20 1.49
CA ALA A 52 -3.83 2.20 2.43
C ALA A 52 -2.90 3.40 2.25
N GLU A 53 -2.58 3.78 1.00
CA GLU A 53 -1.77 4.97 0.71
C GLU A 53 -2.47 6.27 1.15
N LEU A 54 -3.76 6.41 0.84
CA LEU A 54 -4.57 7.56 1.25
C LEU A 54 -4.64 7.66 2.78
N ALA A 55 -4.80 6.54 3.48
CA ALA A 55 -4.76 6.50 4.95
C ALA A 55 -3.41 6.96 5.49
N PHE A 56 -2.31 6.52 4.88
CA PHE A 56 -0.95 6.90 5.26
C PHE A 56 -0.71 8.40 5.05
N ARG A 57 -1.06 8.94 3.88
CA ARG A 57 -0.94 10.38 3.58
C ARG A 57 -1.76 11.25 4.54
N ARG A 58 -2.97 10.78 4.87
CA ARG A 58 -3.84 11.42 5.88
C ARG A 58 -3.19 11.41 7.27
N TYR A 59 -2.56 10.31 7.65
CA TYR A 59 -1.84 10.20 8.91
C TYR A 59 -0.67 11.21 8.97
N LEU A 60 0.18 11.23 7.94
CA LEU A 60 1.29 12.19 7.87
C LEU A 60 0.80 13.64 7.98
N SER A 61 -0.27 13.97 7.23
CA SER A 61 -0.90 15.29 7.27
C SER A 61 -1.39 15.66 8.68
N ARG A 62 -2.09 14.73 9.35
CA ARG A 62 -2.62 14.95 10.72
C ARG A 62 -1.53 15.10 11.77
N GLN A 63 -0.40 14.43 11.59
CA GLN A 63 0.75 14.55 12.48
C GLN A 63 1.65 15.74 12.12
N ASN A 64 1.27 16.56 11.13
CA ASN A 64 2.10 17.65 10.59
C ASN A 64 3.49 17.19 10.14
N ILE A 65 3.60 15.97 9.63
CA ILE A 65 4.83 15.43 9.07
C ILE A 65 4.91 15.87 7.60
N PRO A 66 5.94 16.64 7.19
CA PRO A 66 6.08 17.06 5.80
C PRO A 66 6.32 15.88 4.87
N PHE A 67 5.57 15.83 3.76
CA PHE A 67 5.77 14.84 2.69
C PHE A 67 5.41 15.45 1.34
N GLU A 68 6.02 14.92 0.28
CA GLU A 68 5.68 15.27 -1.09
C GLU A 68 4.97 14.09 -1.77
N VAL A 69 4.21 14.38 -2.81
CA VAL A 69 3.56 13.37 -3.64
C VAL A 69 3.96 13.64 -5.07
N LYS A 70 4.78 12.75 -5.65
CA LYS A 70 5.28 12.89 -7.02
C LYS A 70 4.66 11.81 -7.90
N ALA A 71 4.37 12.15 -9.16
CA ALA A 71 3.98 11.13 -10.13
C ALA A 71 5.11 10.10 -10.25
N ALA A 72 4.76 8.82 -10.29
CA ALA A 72 5.71 7.73 -10.46
C ALA A 72 6.44 7.91 -11.80
N THR A 73 7.73 7.61 -11.78
CA THR A 73 8.66 7.82 -12.90
C THR A 73 8.37 7.03 -14.18
N PRO A 74 7.70 5.85 -14.20
CA PRO A 74 7.47 5.14 -15.45
C PRO A 74 6.35 5.77 -16.30
N PHE A 75 6.64 6.02 -17.58
CA PHE A 75 5.66 6.45 -18.59
C PHE A 75 4.49 5.47 -18.80
N THR A 76 4.62 4.23 -18.30
CA THR A 76 3.61 3.18 -18.41
C THR A 76 2.59 3.17 -17.26
N ASP A 77 2.81 3.97 -16.21
CA ASP A 77 1.98 3.97 -15.00
C ASP A 77 1.57 5.41 -14.64
N HIS A 78 0.89 6.07 -15.58
CA HIS A 78 0.54 7.50 -15.56
C HIS A 78 -0.21 7.99 -14.31
N GLU A 79 -0.80 7.09 -13.52
CA GLU A 79 -1.61 7.45 -12.36
C GLU A 79 -0.96 7.11 -11.03
N ARG A 80 0.16 6.37 -11.02
CA ARG A 80 0.81 6.02 -9.76
C ARG A 80 1.53 7.23 -9.19
N TYR A 81 1.40 7.45 -7.89
CA TYR A 81 2.11 8.51 -7.18
C TYR A 81 2.97 7.90 -6.07
N ASP A 82 4.19 8.40 -5.93
CA ASP A 82 5.10 8.04 -4.86
C ASP A 82 5.01 9.10 -3.74
N VAL A 83 4.87 8.63 -2.50
CA VAL A 83 5.01 9.47 -1.31
C VAL A 83 6.49 9.62 -0.99
N ILE A 84 6.95 10.85 -0.78
CA ILE A 84 8.35 11.15 -0.43
C ILE A 84 8.38 11.76 0.97
N LEU A 85 9.09 11.10 1.88
CA LEU A 85 9.25 11.51 3.26
C LEU A 85 10.70 11.90 3.53
N GLY A 86 10.95 13.17 3.87
CA GLY A 86 12.31 13.66 4.15
C GLY A 86 13.29 13.47 2.98
N GLY A 87 12.80 13.49 1.74
CA GLY A 87 13.61 13.23 0.54
C GLY A 87 13.73 11.75 0.15
N HIS A 88 13.14 10.84 0.92
CA HIS A 88 13.16 9.40 0.67
C HIS A 88 11.84 8.91 0.09
N ARG A 89 11.88 8.13 -0.99
CA ARG A 89 10.66 7.52 -1.54
C ARG A 89 10.15 6.44 -0.60
N CYS A 90 8.84 6.44 -0.35
CA CYS A 90 8.15 5.40 0.39
C CYS A 90 7.57 4.36 -0.58
N ASP A 91 8.15 3.16 -0.62
CA ASP A 91 7.59 2.02 -1.35
C ASP A 91 6.58 1.28 -0.46
N LEU A 92 5.31 1.60 -0.65
CA LEU A 92 4.20 1.03 0.11
C LEU A 92 3.75 -0.32 -0.49
N LYS A 93 4.05 -1.40 0.21
CA LYS A 93 3.55 -2.76 -0.08
C LYS A 93 2.30 -3.04 0.75
N SER A 94 1.15 -3.15 0.10
CA SER A 94 -0.15 -3.40 0.73
C SER A 94 -0.60 -4.87 0.62
N TYR A 95 -1.26 -5.35 1.67
CA TYR A 95 -1.83 -6.69 1.77
C TYR A 95 -3.27 -6.60 2.27
N LEU A 96 -4.22 -7.12 1.49
CA LEU A 96 -5.61 -7.25 1.91
C LEU A 96 -5.79 -8.59 2.64
N ILE A 97 -6.09 -8.52 3.93
CA ILE A 97 -6.37 -9.66 4.80
C ILE A 97 -7.88 -9.83 4.91
N SER A 98 -8.42 -10.86 4.25
CA SER A 98 -9.87 -11.08 4.14
C SER A 98 -10.41 -12.28 4.92
N HIS A 99 -9.55 -13.11 5.50
CA HIS A 99 -9.99 -14.26 6.29
C HIS A 99 -10.31 -13.83 7.73
N ARG A 100 -11.54 -14.09 8.16
CA ARG A 100 -12.03 -13.73 9.51
C ARG A 100 -11.10 -14.17 10.64
N ALA A 101 -10.58 -15.41 10.59
CA ALA A 101 -9.69 -15.94 11.61
C ALA A 101 -8.37 -15.14 11.71
N GLN A 102 -7.76 -14.83 10.56
CA GLN A 102 -6.54 -14.03 10.49
C GLN A 102 -6.77 -12.61 11.00
N ILE A 103 -7.89 -11.98 10.64
CA ILE A 103 -8.25 -10.65 11.13
C ILE A 103 -8.39 -10.65 12.66
N ALA A 104 -9.10 -11.63 13.21
CA ALA A 104 -9.28 -11.76 14.65
C ALA A 104 -7.95 -11.98 15.39
N GLU A 105 -7.04 -12.76 14.81
CA GLU A 105 -5.70 -12.98 15.35
C GLU A 105 -4.86 -11.70 15.35
N ILE A 106 -4.79 -10.98 14.23
CA ILE A 106 -4.05 -9.71 14.12
C ILE A 106 -4.57 -8.68 15.13
N HIS A 107 -5.90 -8.61 15.31
CA HIS A 107 -6.49 -7.67 16.27
C HIS A 107 -6.12 -8.02 17.73
N ARG A 108 -6.09 -9.32 18.07
CA ARG A 108 -5.73 -9.81 19.40
C ARG A 108 -4.22 -9.72 19.67
N ASN A 109 -3.41 -10.04 18.67
CA ASN A 109 -1.96 -10.08 18.75
C ASN A 109 -1.30 -9.49 17.49
N PRO A 110 -1.10 -8.16 17.41
CA PRO A 110 -0.51 -7.51 16.25
C PRO A 110 0.94 -7.94 15.95
N SER A 111 1.64 -8.49 16.94
CA SER A 111 3.03 -8.95 16.77
C SER A 111 3.17 -10.06 15.72
N VAL A 112 2.09 -10.77 15.40
CA VAL A 112 2.07 -11.77 14.31
C VAL A 112 2.49 -11.16 12.96
N LEU A 113 2.23 -9.87 12.74
CA LEU A 113 2.63 -9.16 11.52
C LEU A 113 4.15 -8.99 11.39
N LEU A 114 4.88 -8.97 12.51
CA LEU A 114 6.35 -8.84 12.51
C LEU A 114 7.04 -10.13 12.05
N ASN A 115 6.34 -11.26 12.10
CA ASN A 115 6.82 -12.55 11.62
C ASN A 115 6.46 -12.80 10.15
N ALA A 116 5.69 -11.90 9.51
CA ALA A 116 5.30 -12.06 8.13
C ALA A 116 6.52 -11.86 7.21
N PRO A 117 6.80 -12.80 6.29
CA PRO A 117 7.89 -12.62 5.34
C PRO A 117 7.59 -11.45 4.40
N ALA A 118 8.51 -10.49 4.34
CA ALA A 118 8.47 -9.41 3.37
C ALA A 118 8.99 -9.92 2.02
N LEU A 119 8.10 -10.10 1.04
CA LEU A 119 8.50 -10.38 -0.34
C LEU A 119 8.83 -9.07 -1.05
N VAL A 120 10.11 -8.70 -1.07
CA VAL A 120 10.64 -7.60 -1.86
C VAL A 120 11.26 -8.18 -3.13
N PRO A 121 10.71 -7.91 -4.33
CA PRO A 121 11.25 -8.44 -5.57
C PRO A 121 12.68 -7.94 -5.81
N SER A 122 13.64 -8.84 -5.98
CA SER A 122 15.06 -8.49 -6.14
C SER A 122 15.35 -7.78 -7.47
N ASP A 123 14.49 -7.98 -8.47
CA ASP A 123 14.53 -7.34 -9.79
C ASP A 123 14.13 -5.85 -9.75
N GLN A 124 13.31 -5.43 -8.77
CA GLN A 124 12.98 -4.02 -8.55
C GLN A 124 14.21 -3.19 -8.14
N HIS A 125 15.22 -3.80 -7.51
CA HIS A 125 16.47 -3.13 -7.16
C HIS A 125 17.39 -2.85 -8.36
N ALA A 126 17.24 -3.59 -9.47
CA ALA A 126 18.17 -3.51 -10.60
C ALA A 126 17.66 -2.61 -11.75
N GLY A 127 16.35 -2.34 -11.85
CA GLY A 127 15.76 -1.68 -13.03
C GLY A 127 15.05 -0.34 -12.79
N ASP A 128 14.50 -0.08 -11.60
CA ASP A 128 13.48 0.97 -11.39
C ASP A 128 13.99 2.23 -10.64
N GLY A 129 15.30 2.45 -10.58
CA GLY A 129 15.88 3.63 -9.92
C GLY A 129 15.65 3.70 -8.41
N HIS A 130 15.47 2.53 -7.76
CA HIS A 130 15.40 2.44 -6.30
C HIS A 130 16.72 2.87 -5.66
N SER A 131 16.62 3.84 -4.76
CA SER A 131 17.75 4.27 -3.94
C SER A 131 17.92 3.31 -2.77
N PRO A 132 19.15 3.03 -2.31
CA PRO A 132 19.37 2.30 -1.04
C PRO A 132 18.72 3.00 0.17
N ASN A 133 18.35 4.28 0.03
CA ASN A 133 17.69 5.05 1.07
C ASN A 133 16.16 5.09 0.92
N ASP A 134 15.55 4.31 0.02
CA ASP A 134 14.09 4.22 -0.08
C ASP A 134 13.52 3.52 1.18
N LEU A 135 12.35 3.98 1.62
CA LEU A 135 11.66 3.45 2.79
C LEU A 135 10.64 2.39 2.36
N TYR A 136 10.85 1.14 2.76
CA TYR A 136 9.86 0.09 2.57
C TYR A 136 8.81 0.13 3.67
N LEU A 137 7.55 0.31 3.27
CA LEU A 137 6.41 0.35 4.18
C LEU A 137 5.50 -0.84 3.88
N PHE A 138 5.11 -1.58 4.91
CA PHE A 138 4.21 -2.74 4.78
C PHE A 138 2.88 -2.41 5.43
N ALA A 139 1.83 -2.32 4.61
CA ALA A 139 0.47 -2.01 5.06
C ALA A 139 -0.42 -3.25 5.02
N PHE A 140 -1.05 -3.56 6.15
CA PHE A 140 -1.99 -4.67 6.28
C PHE A 140 -3.39 -4.12 6.46
N LEU A 141 -4.23 -4.30 5.44
CA LEU A 141 -5.63 -3.87 5.46
C LEU A 141 -6.52 -5.06 5.78
N SER A 142 -7.21 -5.03 6.93
CA SER A 142 -8.21 -6.03 7.26
C SER A 142 -9.57 -5.67 6.65
N GLY A 143 -10.17 -6.58 5.89
CA GLY A 143 -11.47 -6.35 5.25
C GLY A 143 -12.08 -7.65 4.74
N LEU A 144 -13.30 -7.97 5.18
CA LEU A 144 -14.04 -9.13 4.68
C LEU A 144 -14.51 -8.87 3.24
N ILE A 145 -14.51 -9.93 2.42
CA ILE A 145 -14.95 -9.93 1.01
C ILE A 145 -16.10 -10.92 0.87
#